data_AF-A0A149VDL1-F1
#
_entry.id   AF-A0A149VDL1-F1
#
_cell.length_a   1.000
_cell.length_b   1.000
_cell.length_c   1.000
_cell.angle_alpha   90.00
_cell.angle_beta   90.00
_cell.angle_gamma   90.00
#
_symmetry.space_group_name_H-M   'P 1'
#
loop_
_entity.id
_entity.type
_entity.pdbx_description
1 polymer ?
#
loop_
_entity_poly.entity_id
_entity_poly.type
_entity_poly.pdbx_seq_one_letter_code
_entity_poly.pdbx_strand_id
1 'polypeptide(L)'
;LGEYSRLTGVDTSEPAMRLASFATRFGMVPETGRVRDGLRRDGTVLRGGSRLWVQGEALRGVLGQDKQDSRAMAVRLADNLLDHYFTGCPVGTWVDQLDAAGAPAVTKIPTSSLYHIITAYDALDQAAKLAIKAALPKR
;
A
#
# COMPACT_ATOMS: atom_id res chain seq x y z
N LEU A 1 -4.81 -11.46 6.48
CA LEU A 1 -5.76 -12.57 6.24
C LEU A 1 -5.06 -13.76 5.59
N GLY A 2 -4.36 -13.58 4.46
CA GLY A 2 -3.56 -14.67 3.86
C GLY A 2 -2.58 -15.37 4.82
N GLU A 3 -1.81 -14.61 5.60
CA GLU A 3 -0.87 -15.20 6.57
C GLU A 3 -1.58 -15.97 7.70
N TYR A 4 -2.73 -15.48 8.17
CA TYR A 4 -3.55 -16.20 9.14
C TYR A 4 -4.07 -17.51 8.55
N SER A 5 -4.56 -17.50 7.31
CA SER A 5 -4.97 -18.72 6.61
C SER A 5 -3.82 -19.70 6.44
N ARG A 6 -2.63 -19.22 6.09
CA ARG A 6 -1.42 -20.05 5.96
C ARG A 6 -1.04 -20.74 7.27
N LEU A 7 -1.14 -20.03 8.40
CA LEU A 7 -0.75 -20.54 9.72
C LEU A 7 -1.81 -21.45 10.36
N THR A 8 -3.09 -21.17 10.13
CA THR A 8 -4.19 -21.85 10.83
C THR A 8 -4.94 -22.86 9.98
N GLY A 9 -4.80 -22.81 8.66
CA GLY A 9 -5.60 -23.57 7.70
C GLY A 9 -7.04 -23.06 7.54
N VAL A 10 -7.46 -22.03 8.29
CA VAL A 10 -8.80 -21.43 8.14
C VAL A 10 -8.85 -20.61 6.86
N ASP A 11 -9.76 -20.94 5.95
CA ASP A 11 -9.94 -20.16 4.72
C ASP A 11 -10.51 -18.77 5.04
N THR A 12 -9.77 -17.73 4.63
CA THR A 12 -10.18 -16.32 4.75
C THR A 12 -10.24 -15.61 3.41
N SER A 13 -10.25 -16.37 2.30
CA SER A 13 -10.23 -15.84 0.93
C SER A 13 -11.42 -14.93 0.65
N GLU A 14 -12.64 -15.34 1.00
CA GLU A 14 -13.86 -14.56 0.80
C GLU A 14 -13.84 -13.21 1.55
N PRO A 15 -13.63 -13.15 2.88
CA PRO A 15 -13.57 -11.87 3.59
C PRO A 15 -12.40 -11.00 3.13
N ALA A 16 -11.24 -11.60 2.79
CA ALA A 16 -10.10 -10.85 2.26
C ALA A 16 -10.43 -10.21 0.91
N MET A 17 -11.07 -10.95 0.01
CA MET A 17 -11.51 -10.45 -1.28
C MET A 17 -12.54 -9.32 -1.11
N ARG A 18 -13.52 -9.47 -0.23
CA ARG A 18 -14.53 -8.41 0.03
C ARG A 18 -13.90 -7.12 0.56
N LEU A 19 -12.97 -7.22 1.49
CA LEU A 19 -12.24 -6.07 2.02
C LEU A 19 -11.39 -5.39 0.94
N ALA A 20 -10.64 -6.18 0.17
CA ALA A 20 -9.83 -5.67 -0.93
C ALA A 20 -10.69 -4.98 -2.00
N SER A 21 -11.78 -5.60 -2.44
CA SER A 21 -12.69 -5.02 -3.43
C SER A 21 -13.32 -3.71 -2.94
N PHE A 22 -13.72 -3.64 -1.66
CA PHE A 22 -14.24 -2.39 -1.08
C PHE A 22 -13.17 -1.29 -1.05
N ALA A 23 -11.97 -1.61 -0.56
CA ALA A 23 -10.87 -0.66 -0.47
C ALA A 23 -10.41 -0.15 -1.83
N THR A 24 -10.30 -1.03 -2.84
CA THR A 24 -9.94 -0.63 -4.20
C THR A 24 -11.03 0.21 -4.85
N ARG A 25 -12.31 -0.14 -4.65
CA ARG A 25 -13.44 0.57 -5.29
C ARG A 25 -13.67 1.96 -4.72
N PHE A 26 -13.59 2.12 -3.39
CA PHE A 26 -14.00 3.36 -2.72
C PHE A 26 -12.83 4.10 -2.04
N GLY A 27 -11.77 3.39 -1.70
CA GLY A 27 -10.66 3.91 -0.90
C GLY A 27 -9.53 4.52 -1.71
N MET A 28 -9.44 4.23 -3.00
CA MET A 28 -8.41 4.78 -3.88
C MET A 28 -8.89 6.08 -4.54
N VAL A 29 -8.00 7.06 -4.60
CA VAL A 29 -8.18 8.26 -5.43
C VAL A 29 -8.01 7.84 -6.89
N PRO A 30 -9.04 7.96 -7.77
CA PRO A 30 -8.96 7.45 -9.14
C PRO A 30 -7.81 8.03 -9.95
N GLU A 31 -7.48 9.30 -9.73
CA GLU A 31 -6.50 10.05 -10.52
C GLU A 31 -5.06 9.69 -10.15
N THR A 32 -4.80 9.45 -8.85
CA THR A 32 -3.45 9.26 -8.33
C THR A 32 -3.16 7.84 -7.85
N GLY A 33 -4.18 7.05 -7.58
CA GLY A 33 -4.07 5.72 -6.97
C GLY A 33 -3.69 5.73 -5.49
N ARG A 34 -3.62 6.91 -4.84
CA ARG A 34 -3.37 7.01 -3.40
C ARG A 34 -4.56 6.48 -2.60
N VAL A 35 -4.29 5.85 -1.47
CA VAL A 35 -5.32 5.33 -0.57
C VAL A 35 -5.73 6.40 0.45
N ARG A 36 -7.03 6.57 0.65
CA ARG A 36 -7.63 7.51 1.61
C ARG A 36 -7.56 6.97 3.04
N ASP A 37 -7.48 7.87 4.00
CA ASP A 37 -7.34 7.56 5.43
C ASP A 37 -8.60 6.95 6.05
N GLY A 38 -9.78 7.22 5.49
CA GLY A 38 -11.01 6.70 6.08
C GLY A 38 -12.24 6.85 5.21
N LEU A 39 -13.05 5.80 5.23
CA LEU A 39 -14.35 5.71 4.59
C LEU A 39 -15.42 5.35 5.63
N ARG A 40 -16.66 5.71 5.34
CA ARG A 40 -17.83 5.11 5.97
C ARG A 40 -18.14 3.74 5.34
N ARG A 41 -19.03 2.98 5.97
CA ARG A 41 -19.45 1.65 5.50
C ARG A 41 -20.15 1.68 4.13
N ASP A 42 -20.76 2.81 3.78
CA ASP A 42 -21.40 3.04 2.48
C ASP A 42 -20.42 3.48 1.38
N GLY A 43 -19.13 3.58 1.69
CA GLY A 43 -18.09 4.05 0.77
C GLY A 43 -17.92 5.56 0.71
N THR A 44 -18.71 6.34 1.44
CA THR A 44 -18.53 7.80 1.50
C THR A 44 -17.21 8.16 2.19
N VAL A 45 -16.52 9.16 1.66
CA VAL A 45 -15.23 9.61 2.20
C VAL A 45 -15.44 10.27 3.56
N LEU A 46 -14.78 9.73 4.59
CA LEU A 46 -14.76 10.29 5.94
C LEU A 46 -13.51 11.13 6.18
N ARG A 47 -12.35 10.65 5.71
CA ARG A 47 -11.06 11.35 5.77
C ARG A 47 -10.36 11.20 4.43
N GLY A 48 -10.30 12.30 3.69
CA GLY A 48 -9.82 12.32 2.30
C GLY A 48 -8.30 12.35 2.13
N GLY A 49 -7.55 12.60 3.22
CA GLY A 49 -6.08 12.59 3.22
C GLY A 49 -5.51 11.18 3.06
N SER A 50 -4.18 11.10 2.97
CA SER A 50 -3.45 9.86 2.71
C SER A 50 -2.20 9.77 3.58
N ARG A 51 -2.26 8.94 4.61
CA ARG A 51 -1.16 8.60 5.52
C ARG A 51 -0.21 7.60 4.89
N LEU A 52 1.08 7.73 5.21
CA LEU A 52 2.15 6.87 4.72
C LEU A 52 1.86 5.40 5.03
N TRP A 53 1.54 5.09 6.28
CA TRP A 53 1.32 3.69 6.69
C TRP A 53 0.22 3.02 5.87
N VAL A 54 -0.85 3.75 5.53
CA VAL A 54 -1.97 3.21 4.72
C VAL A 54 -1.48 2.80 3.33
N GLN A 55 -0.59 3.59 2.72
CA GLN A 55 0.00 3.26 1.42
C GLN A 55 0.87 2.00 1.52
N GLY A 56 1.69 1.90 2.57
CA GLY A 56 2.53 0.73 2.82
C GLY A 56 1.70 -0.55 3.03
N GLU A 57 0.64 -0.50 3.83
CA GLU A 57 -0.28 -1.62 4.01
C GLU A 57 -0.96 -2.03 2.70
N ALA A 58 -1.41 -1.05 1.91
CA ALA A 58 -2.03 -1.30 0.62
C ALA A 58 -1.06 -1.98 -0.35
N LEU A 59 0.21 -1.53 -0.40
CA LEU A 59 1.24 -2.14 -1.22
C LEU A 59 1.44 -3.61 -0.85
N ARG A 60 1.60 -3.92 0.44
CA ARG A 60 1.75 -5.30 0.90
C ARG A 60 0.50 -6.14 0.61
N GLY A 61 -0.68 -5.56 0.80
CA GLY A 61 -1.95 -6.23 0.50
C GLY A 61 -2.12 -6.57 -0.98
N VAL A 62 -1.69 -5.69 -1.87
CA VAL A 62 -1.71 -5.89 -3.33
C VAL A 62 -0.66 -6.91 -3.74
N LEU A 63 0.57 -6.83 -3.21
CA LEU A 63 1.64 -7.79 -3.51
C LEU A 63 1.32 -9.21 -3.03
N GLY A 64 0.49 -9.36 -1.99
CA GLY A 64 -0.02 -10.65 -1.54
C GLY A 64 -1.09 -11.27 -2.45
N GLN A 65 -1.59 -10.53 -3.44
CA GLN A 65 -2.55 -11.04 -4.43
C GLN A 65 -1.80 -11.43 -5.71
N ASP A 66 -1.80 -12.72 -6.06
CA ASP A 66 -1.20 -13.21 -7.30
C ASP A 66 -2.13 -12.97 -8.51
N LYS A 67 -2.20 -11.71 -8.96
CA LYS A 67 -2.97 -11.28 -10.14
C LYS A 67 -2.17 -10.27 -10.95
N GLN A 68 -2.32 -10.29 -12.27
CA GLN A 68 -1.61 -9.36 -13.16
C GLN A 68 -1.96 -7.89 -12.86
N ASP A 69 -3.23 -7.59 -12.58
CA ASP A 69 -3.69 -6.23 -12.23
C ASP A 69 -3.08 -5.73 -10.91
N SER A 70 -2.73 -6.65 -10.00
CA SER A 70 -2.04 -6.30 -8.75
C SER A 70 -0.66 -5.72 -8.99
N ARG A 71 0.06 -6.15 -10.04
CA ARG A 71 1.42 -5.66 -10.32
C ARG A 71 1.43 -4.18 -10.70
N ALA A 72 0.53 -3.78 -11.60
CA ALA A 72 0.41 -2.38 -12.01
C ALA A 72 0.03 -1.47 -10.83
N MET A 73 -0.87 -1.96 -9.96
CA MET A 73 -1.23 -1.24 -8.73
C MET A 73 -0.06 -1.15 -7.74
N ALA A 74 0.70 -2.23 -7.57
CA ALA A 74 1.88 -2.24 -6.70
C ALA A 74 2.94 -1.22 -7.16
N VAL A 75 3.22 -1.15 -8.47
CA VAL A 75 4.12 -0.14 -9.04
C VAL A 75 3.61 1.27 -8.73
N ARG A 76 2.32 1.55 -9.01
CA ARG A 76 1.73 2.87 -8.73
C ARG A 76 1.80 3.26 -7.25
N LEU A 77 1.59 2.32 -6.33
CA LEU A 77 1.69 2.57 -4.90
C LEU A 77 3.15 2.83 -4.47
N ALA A 78 4.10 2.10 -5.04
CA ALA A 78 5.52 2.30 -4.79
C ALA A 78 5.99 3.67 -5.33
N ASP A 79 5.59 4.05 -6.55
CA ASP A 79 5.90 5.36 -7.14
C ASP A 79 5.34 6.47 -6.26
N ASN A 80 4.07 6.37 -5.82
CA ASN A 80 3.47 7.33 -4.90
C ASN A 80 4.27 7.48 -3.60
N LEU A 81 4.76 6.38 -3.01
CA LEU A 81 5.60 6.41 -1.81
C LEU A 81 6.91 7.17 -2.07
N LEU A 82 7.60 6.86 -3.16
CA LEU A 82 8.87 7.51 -3.54
C LEU A 82 8.68 9.01 -3.84
N ASP A 83 7.68 9.34 -4.66
CA ASP A 83 7.50 10.69 -5.20
C ASP A 83 6.90 11.68 -4.20
N HIS A 84 6.06 11.20 -3.27
CA HIS A 84 5.30 12.09 -2.38
C HIS A 84 5.65 11.96 -0.90
N TYR A 85 6.19 10.83 -0.47
CA TYR A 85 6.49 10.59 0.95
C TYR A 85 7.98 10.66 1.26
N PHE A 86 8.86 10.40 0.29
CA PHE A 86 10.32 10.38 0.48
C PHE A 86 11.08 11.46 -0.32
N THR A 87 10.38 12.20 -1.19
CA THR A 87 10.96 13.28 -1.98
C THR A 87 10.67 14.64 -1.35
N GLY A 88 11.65 15.56 -1.42
CA GLY A 88 11.48 16.93 -0.93
C GLY A 88 11.52 17.10 0.59
N CYS A 89 11.87 16.04 1.33
CA CYS A 89 12.11 16.08 2.78
C CYS A 89 13.61 15.99 3.12
N PRO A 90 14.05 16.42 4.32
CA PRO A 90 15.42 16.24 4.78
C PRO A 90 15.88 14.77 4.71
N VAL A 91 17.19 14.56 4.55
CA VAL A 91 17.79 13.22 4.49
C VAL A 91 17.43 12.42 5.75
N GLY A 92 16.98 11.18 5.55
CA GLY A 92 16.58 10.29 6.65
C GLY A 92 15.20 10.57 7.24
N THR A 93 14.41 11.45 6.62
CA THR A 93 13.04 11.76 7.03
C THR A 93 12.02 11.38 5.96
N TRP A 94 10.74 11.61 6.24
CA TRP A 94 9.62 11.39 5.33
C TRP A 94 8.48 12.35 5.64
N VAL A 95 7.58 12.55 4.68
CA VAL A 95 6.26 13.15 4.91
C VAL A 95 5.34 12.04 5.43
N ASP A 96 4.67 12.23 6.57
CA ASP A 96 3.83 11.16 7.14
C ASP A 96 2.39 11.16 6.60
N GLN A 97 1.91 12.30 6.13
CA GLN A 97 0.54 12.47 5.68
C GLN A 97 0.42 13.56 4.63
N LEU A 98 -0.36 13.26 3.60
CA LEU A 98 -0.84 14.22 2.62
C LEU A 98 -2.30 14.58 2.91
N ASP A 99 -2.69 15.82 2.62
CA ASP A 99 -4.09 16.21 2.62
C ASP A 99 -4.84 15.65 1.39
N ALA A 100 -6.12 15.98 1.27
CA ALA A 100 -6.95 15.52 0.15
C ALA A 100 -6.51 16.08 -1.21
N ALA A 101 -5.79 17.21 -1.25
CA ALA A 101 -5.22 17.78 -2.48
C ALA A 101 -3.86 17.16 -2.82
N GLY A 102 -3.25 16.41 -1.89
CA GLY A 102 -1.95 15.79 -2.05
C GLY A 102 -0.78 16.63 -1.53
N ALA A 103 -1.06 17.70 -0.78
CA ALA A 103 -0.01 18.51 -0.16
C ALA A 103 0.40 17.93 1.20
N PRO A 104 1.67 18.06 1.63
CA PRO A 104 2.10 17.66 2.96
C PRO A 104 1.26 18.34 4.06
N ALA A 105 0.68 17.54 4.95
CA ALA A 105 -0.31 18.00 5.95
C ALA A 105 0.15 17.78 7.40
N VAL A 106 1.43 17.50 7.62
CA VAL A 106 1.97 17.13 8.93
C VAL A 106 3.38 17.66 9.11
N THR A 107 3.69 18.12 10.32
CA THR A 107 5.01 18.65 10.71
C THR A 107 5.79 17.71 11.62
N LYS A 108 5.25 16.51 11.85
CA LYS A 108 5.80 15.48 12.73
C LYS A 108 6.11 14.21 11.95
N ILE A 109 7.14 13.50 12.41
CA ILE A 109 7.61 12.24 11.84
C ILE A 109 7.47 11.19 12.94
N PRO A 110 6.32 10.49 13.03
CA PRO A 110 6.11 9.49 14.06
C PRO A 110 6.99 8.26 13.79
N THR A 111 7.72 7.80 14.80
CA THR A 111 8.61 6.62 14.69
C THR A 111 7.87 5.35 14.28
N SER A 112 6.57 5.24 14.59
CA SER A 112 5.75 4.10 14.18
C SER A 112 5.66 3.95 12.65
N SER A 113 5.84 5.02 11.88
CA SER A 113 5.81 4.94 10.41
C SER A 113 7.02 4.21 9.84
N LEU A 114 8.17 4.21 10.53
CA LEU A 114 9.36 3.49 10.09
C LEU A 114 9.09 1.98 9.95
N TYR A 115 8.33 1.39 10.87
CA TYR A 115 7.93 -0.01 10.77
C TYR A 115 7.16 -0.30 9.47
N HIS A 116 6.23 0.57 9.09
CA HIS A 116 5.45 0.40 7.86
C HIS A 116 6.30 0.63 6.61
N ILE A 117 7.27 1.55 6.64
CA ILE A 117 8.24 1.76 5.56
C ILE A 117 9.04 0.48 5.32
N ILE A 118 9.67 -0.05 6.38
CA ILE A 118 10.56 -1.22 6.27
C ILE A 118 9.78 -2.46 5.83
N THR A 119 8.61 -2.72 6.40
CA THR A 119 7.81 -3.89 6.01
C THR A 119 7.25 -3.78 4.59
N ALA A 120 6.90 -2.58 4.12
CA ALA A 120 6.49 -2.36 2.73
C ALA A 120 7.66 -2.58 1.76
N TYR A 121 8.85 -2.07 2.10
CA TYR A 121 10.07 -2.29 1.34
C TYR A 121 10.41 -3.78 1.24
N ASP A 122 10.40 -4.51 2.36
CA ASP A 122 10.71 -5.95 2.39
C ASP A 122 9.76 -6.76 1.48
N ALA A 123 8.46 -6.47 1.54
CA ALA A 123 7.48 -7.11 0.65
C ALA A 123 7.75 -6.81 -0.83
N LEU A 124 8.10 -5.55 -1.16
CA LEU A 124 8.40 -5.14 -2.53
C LEU A 124 9.69 -5.79 -3.05
N ASP A 125 10.75 -5.83 -2.24
CA ASP A 125 12.02 -6.47 -2.57
C ASP A 125 11.86 -7.97 -2.82
N GLN A 126 11.11 -8.67 -1.96
CA GLN A 126 10.79 -10.08 -2.16
C GLN A 126 10.01 -10.31 -3.47
N ALA A 127 8.99 -9.49 -3.75
CA ALA A 127 8.22 -9.59 -4.98
C ALA A 127 9.09 -9.32 -6.23
N ALA A 128 9.97 -8.32 -6.18
CA ALA A 128 10.91 -8.01 -7.25
C ALA A 128 11.88 -9.17 -7.52
N LYS A 129 12.46 -9.77 -6.47
CA LYS A 129 13.32 -10.95 -6.59
C LYS A 129 12.60 -12.14 -7.23
N LEU A 130 11.36 -12.39 -6.86
CA LEU A 130 10.54 -13.45 -7.45
C LEU A 130 10.26 -13.17 -8.94
N ALA A 131 9.92 -11.93 -9.29
CA ALA A 131 9.67 -11.53 -10.68
C ALA A 131 10.93 -11.68 -11.55
N ILE A 132 12.10 -11.26 -11.05
CA ILE A 132 13.39 -11.42 -11.73
C ILE A 132 13.69 -12.91 -11.94
N LYS A 133 13.53 -13.74 -10.90
CA LYS A 133 13.75 -15.19 -11.00
C LYS A 133 12.82 -15.84 -12.03
N ALA A 134 11.56 -15.42 -12.11
CA ALA A 134 10.60 -15.94 -13.08
C ALA A 134 10.92 -15.52 -14.52
N ALA A 135 11.60 -14.39 -14.73
CA ALA A 135 12.01 -13.90 -16.04
C ALA A 135 13.30 -14.55 -16.59
N LEU A 136 14.10 -15.20 -15.74
CA LEU A 136 15.31 -15.90 -16.17
C LEU A 136 14.95 -17.22 -16.91
N PRO A 137 15.66 -17.56 -18.01
CA PRO A 137 15.43 -18.82 -18.72
C PRO A 137 15.74 -20.02 -17.82
N LYS A 138 14.87 -21.03 -17.84
CA LYS A 138 15.14 -22.31 -17.16
C LYS A 138 16.32 -22.96 -17.87
N ARG A 139 17.40 -23.24 -17.11
CA ARG A 139 18.55 -24.03 -17.58
C ARG A 139 18.14 -25.47 -17.85
#